data_AF-A0ABD7C8V0-F1
#
_entry.id   AF-A0ABD7C8V0-F1
#
_cell.length_a   1.000
_cell.length_b   1.000
_cell.length_c   1.000
_cell.angle_alpha   90.00
_cell.angle_beta   90.00
_cell.angle_gamma   90.00
#
_symmetry.space_group_name_H-M   'P 1'
#
loop_
_entity.id
_entity.type
_entity.pdbx_description
1 polymer ?
#
loop_
_entity_poly.entity_id
_entity_poly.type
_entity_poly.pdbx_seq_one_letter_code
_entity_poly.pdbx_strand_id
1 'polypeptide(L)'
;MDQSDINMLAAFIESEEAALAEERQGDFYPSYHYQLAALAPRAGNGLPQDMLQRFYFHWLRVGDWKVAGLPQRDFPILVAAYQELTKLPVGYDTRQPGLSLPHLFCFGFNEHGELPSGVVTNAADLKQRTRLVEHCRKYQSFQAQREKVDKFLPYRPFARTILETARFLQHDIKGMGRILYWGMALIALLDEDTRIQMTNDLIARNWPEDRERGHVLSLLHHTAEATRPHCAADAEFDVLCEHLAQLHDTRIMTGDAVQLAQREGWHVDNIRDWNASITLYHGGEYSSEPGHPRIRLDLNSWPDTPWSINLSVGNGSYVAYRDEPTSNDFQLPPIIGATLDHFPEWVKQINARLGINLVPGTGSAASAYKNRTLARQLDAWMRGK
;
A
#
# COMPACT_ATOMS: atom_id res chain seq x y z
N MET A 1 -22.13 -0.27 34.23
CA MET A 1 -20.66 -0.12 34.21
C MET A 1 -20.24 -0.07 35.65
N ASP A 2 -19.22 -0.83 36.05
CA ASP A 2 -18.76 -0.82 37.44
C ASP A 2 -17.71 0.28 37.68
N GLN A 3 -17.30 0.46 38.93
CA GLN A 3 -16.36 1.51 39.30
C GLN A 3 -14.95 1.27 38.70
N SER A 4 -14.54 0.02 38.53
CA SER A 4 -13.25 -0.31 37.91
C SER A 4 -13.20 0.10 36.44
N ASP A 5 -14.28 -0.15 35.69
CA ASP A 5 -14.43 0.30 34.31
C ASP A 5 -14.35 1.83 34.21
N ILE A 6 -15.05 2.55 35.09
CA ILE A 6 -15.04 4.03 35.12
C ILE A 6 -13.63 4.55 35.42
N ASN A 7 -12.96 3.98 36.42
CA ASN A 7 -11.59 4.36 36.78
C ASN A 7 -10.60 4.10 35.64
N MET A 8 -10.79 3.03 34.86
CA MET A 8 -9.97 2.73 33.69
C MET A 8 -10.15 3.78 32.59
N LEU A 9 -11.39 4.20 32.30
CA LEU A 9 -11.66 5.26 31.33
C LEU A 9 -11.07 6.61 31.79
N ALA A 10 -11.19 6.92 33.09
CA ALA A 10 -10.61 8.14 33.67
C ALA A 10 -9.08 8.14 33.60
N ALA A 11 -8.43 7.02 33.96
CA ALA A 11 -6.98 6.89 33.89
C ALA A 11 -6.44 7.03 32.46
N PHE A 12 -7.18 6.54 31.46
CA PHE A 12 -6.84 6.78 30.05
C PHE A 12 -6.89 8.28 29.71
N ILE A 13 -7.96 8.99 30.08
CA ILE A 13 -8.07 10.43 29.85
C ILE A 13 -6.89 11.16 30.51
N GLU A 14 -6.67 10.94 31.81
CA GLU A 14 -5.59 11.61 32.56
C GLU A 14 -4.21 11.37 31.95
N SER A 15 -3.92 10.12 31.56
CA SER A 15 -2.66 9.77 30.90
C SER A 15 -2.48 10.48 29.57
N GLU A 16 -3.53 10.59 28.76
CA GLU A 16 -3.47 11.18 27.43
C GLU A 16 -3.48 12.71 27.44
N GLU A 17 -4.09 13.32 28.46
CA GLU A 17 -4.04 14.77 28.74
C GLU A 17 -2.64 15.21 29.12
N ALA A 18 -2.05 14.54 30.12
CA ALA A 18 -0.70 14.84 30.58
C ALA A 18 0.32 14.67 29.45
N ALA A 19 0.16 13.62 28.64
CA ALA A 19 1.04 13.34 27.50
C ALA A 19 0.86 14.35 26.36
N LEU A 20 -0.36 14.80 26.07
CA LEU A 20 -0.62 15.76 24.98
C LEU A 20 0.01 17.12 25.26
N ALA A 21 0.08 17.55 26.53
CA ALA A 21 0.78 18.78 26.91
C ALA A 21 2.28 18.75 26.56
N GLU A 22 2.85 17.56 26.43
CA GLU A 22 4.24 17.30 26.04
C GLU A 22 4.35 16.83 24.58
N GLU A 23 3.28 16.97 23.79
CA GLU A 23 3.19 16.51 22.39
C GLU A 23 3.60 15.05 22.20
N ARG A 24 3.19 14.17 23.11
CA ARG A 24 3.40 12.72 23.01
C ARG A 24 2.12 11.92 23.24
N GLN A 25 2.16 10.64 22.87
CA GLN A 25 1.15 9.67 23.27
C GLN A 25 1.30 9.26 24.74
N GLY A 26 0.17 9.01 25.42
CA GLY A 26 0.16 8.45 26.77
C GLY A 26 0.52 6.95 26.80
N ASP A 27 1.08 6.52 27.93
CA ASP A 27 1.54 5.13 28.11
C ASP A 27 0.39 4.16 28.48
N PHE A 28 -0.78 4.71 28.83
CA PHE A 28 -1.96 3.91 29.17
C PHE A 28 -2.55 3.20 27.94
N TYR A 29 -2.69 3.91 26.82
CA TYR A 29 -3.33 3.34 25.63
C TYR A 29 -2.63 2.08 25.10
N PRO A 30 -1.30 2.04 24.86
CA PRO A 30 -0.62 0.84 24.37
C PRO A 30 -0.90 -0.41 25.21
N SER A 31 -0.99 -0.23 26.53
CA SER A 31 -1.16 -1.31 27.50
C SER A 31 -2.61 -1.80 27.62
N TYR A 32 -3.59 -0.92 27.40
CA TYR A 32 -5.01 -1.20 27.72
C TYR A 32 -5.99 -1.00 26.55
N HIS A 33 -5.51 -0.81 25.32
CA HIS A 33 -6.35 -0.51 24.16
C HIS A 33 -7.46 -1.53 23.89
N TYR A 34 -7.24 -2.84 24.14
CA TYR A 34 -8.28 -3.86 23.99
C TYR A 34 -9.42 -3.70 25.01
N GLN A 35 -9.08 -3.42 26.28
CA GLN A 35 -10.06 -3.19 27.34
C GLN A 35 -10.83 -1.90 27.07
N LEU A 36 -10.13 -0.83 26.71
CA LEU A 36 -10.75 0.45 26.35
C LEU A 36 -11.72 0.28 25.16
N ALA A 37 -11.34 -0.48 24.13
CA ALA A 37 -12.21 -0.75 22.99
C ALA A 37 -13.51 -1.49 23.39
N ALA A 38 -13.45 -2.39 24.38
CA ALA A 38 -14.63 -3.07 24.92
C ALA A 38 -15.52 -2.14 25.76
N LEU A 39 -14.94 -1.11 26.39
CA LEU A 39 -15.66 -0.14 27.22
C LEU A 39 -16.25 1.02 26.41
N ALA A 40 -15.61 1.42 25.30
CA ALA A 40 -15.99 2.59 24.51
C ALA A 40 -17.50 2.66 24.14
N PRO A 41 -18.18 1.57 23.70
CA PRO A 41 -19.61 1.60 23.40
C PRO A 41 -20.51 1.89 24.60
N ARG A 42 -20.00 1.74 25.82
CA ARG A 42 -20.75 1.92 27.07
C ARG A 42 -20.29 3.15 27.85
N ALA A 43 -19.24 3.86 27.43
CA ALA A 43 -18.61 4.96 28.18
C ALA A 43 -19.62 6.01 28.70
N GLY A 44 -20.62 6.37 27.90
CA GLY A 44 -21.68 7.31 28.31
C GLY A 44 -22.63 6.83 29.42
N ASN A 45 -22.53 5.57 29.86
CA ASN A 45 -23.28 5.08 31.03
C ASN A 45 -22.61 5.38 32.37
N GLY A 46 -21.36 5.87 32.38
CA GLY A 46 -20.56 5.99 33.60
C GLY A 46 -19.76 7.29 33.69
N LEU A 47 -19.33 7.84 32.56
CA LEU A 47 -18.62 9.12 32.54
C LEU A 47 -19.59 10.31 32.55
N PRO A 48 -19.30 11.36 33.33
CA PRO A 48 -19.87 12.69 33.14
C PRO A 48 -19.65 13.22 31.72
N GLN A 49 -20.48 14.17 31.26
CA GLN A 49 -20.47 14.65 29.87
C GLN A 49 -19.13 15.26 29.44
N ASP A 50 -18.49 16.04 30.31
CA ASP A 50 -17.18 16.65 30.08
C ASP A 50 -16.09 15.57 29.92
N MET A 51 -16.05 14.60 30.84
CA MET A 51 -15.12 13.47 30.76
C MET A 51 -15.39 12.60 29.53
N LEU A 52 -16.66 12.40 29.15
CA LEU A 52 -17.03 11.63 27.96
C LEU A 52 -16.52 12.32 26.68
N GLN A 53 -16.62 13.65 26.60
CA GLN A 53 -16.07 14.39 25.48
C GLN A 53 -14.54 14.25 25.40
N ARG A 54 -13.84 14.36 26.54
CA ARG A 54 -12.38 14.16 26.59
C ARG A 54 -11.98 12.73 26.24
N PHE A 55 -12.74 11.74 26.71
CA PHE A 55 -12.56 10.34 26.31
C PHE A 55 -12.62 10.20 24.79
N TYR A 56 -13.68 10.69 24.15
CA TYR A 56 -13.83 10.60 22.69
C TYR A 56 -12.76 11.39 21.93
N PHE A 57 -12.34 12.54 22.44
CA PHE A 57 -11.27 13.34 21.85
C PHE A 57 -9.96 12.54 21.80
N HIS A 58 -9.55 11.96 22.92
CA HIS A 58 -8.32 11.16 22.98
C HIS A 58 -8.48 9.84 22.22
N TRP A 59 -9.65 9.21 22.27
CA TRP A 59 -9.95 8.00 21.50
C TRP A 59 -9.76 8.22 20.00
N LEU A 60 -10.38 9.27 19.44
CA LEU A 60 -10.20 9.64 18.03
C LEU A 60 -8.75 10.05 17.71
N ARG A 61 -8.01 10.61 18.68
CA ARG A 61 -6.62 11.03 18.52
C ARG A 61 -5.65 9.84 18.42
N VAL A 62 -5.68 8.93 19.39
CA VAL A 62 -4.62 7.92 19.57
C VAL A 62 -4.99 6.53 19.11
N GLY A 63 -6.28 6.20 18.95
CA GLY A 63 -6.63 4.81 19.13
C GLY A 63 -7.99 4.31 18.65
N ASP A 64 -7.92 3.31 17.75
CA ASP A 64 -8.97 2.45 17.20
C ASP A 64 -10.25 3.14 16.71
N TRP A 65 -10.44 3.03 15.40
CA TRP A 65 -11.50 3.62 14.61
C TRP A 65 -12.88 2.99 14.82
N LYS A 66 -13.02 2.10 15.81
CA LYS A 66 -14.27 1.42 16.19
C LYS A 66 -15.25 2.34 16.91
N VAL A 67 -15.58 3.44 16.25
CA VAL A 67 -16.77 4.25 16.54
C VAL A 67 -18.06 3.49 16.17
N ALA A 68 -17.92 2.34 15.49
CA ALA A 68 -18.98 1.44 15.03
C ALA A 68 -19.71 0.72 16.18
N GLY A 69 -20.37 1.48 17.06
CA GLY A 69 -21.11 0.94 18.19
C GLY A 69 -21.64 1.96 19.16
N LEU A 70 -21.39 3.26 18.96
CA LEU A 70 -21.83 4.27 19.90
C LEU A 70 -23.36 4.45 19.89
N PRO A 71 -23.99 4.64 21.06
CA PRO A 71 -25.38 5.01 21.16
C PRO A 71 -25.68 6.35 20.48
N GLN A 72 -26.87 6.50 19.90
CA GLN A 72 -27.30 7.76 19.27
C GLN A 72 -27.25 8.95 20.24
N ARG A 73 -27.50 8.73 21.55
CA ARG A 73 -27.46 9.79 22.56
C ARG A 73 -26.04 10.36 22.79
N ASP A 74 -25.00 9.57 22.51
CA ASP A 74 -23.61 9.96 22.73
C ASP A 74 -23.03 10.66 21.47
N PHE A 75 -23.72 10.57 20.33
CA PHE A 75 -23.27 11.09 19.04
C PHE A 75 -22.96 12.60 19.04
N PRO A 76 -23.79 13.50 19.59
CA PRO A 76 -23.44 14.93 19.63
C PRO A 76 -22.14 15.21 20.39
N ILE A 77 -21.86 14.46 21.46
CA ILE A 77 -20.65 14.61 22.28
C ILE A 77 -19.43 14.13 21.50
N LEU A 78 -19.56 13.03 20.74
CA LEU A 78 -18.50 12.58 19.84
C LEU A 78 -18.18 13.63 18.76
N VAL A 79 -19.20 14.20 18.12
CA VAL A 79 -18.99 15.22 17.08
C VAL A 79 -18.29 16.45 17.67
N ALA A 80 -18.69 16.89 18.87
CA ALA A 80 -18.01 17.97 19.58
C ALA A 80 -16.54 17.62 19.91
N ALA A 81 -16.26 16.38 20.32
CA ALA A 81 -14.91 15.91 20.55
C ALA A 81 -14.06 15.91 19.27
N TYR A 82 -14.62 15.47 18.14
CA TYR A 82 -13.94 15.53 16.85
C TYR A 82 -13.67 16.97 16.41
N GLN A 83 -14.63 17.88 16.60
CA GLN A 83 -14.45 19.30 16.29
C GLN A 83 -13.29 19.91 17.09
N GLU A 84 -13.15 19.58 18.38
CA GLU A 84 -11.97 19.99 19.16
C GLU A 84 -10.67 19.37 18.62
N LEU A 85 -10.70 18.08 18.24
CA LEU A 85 -9.53 17.40 17.66
C LEU A 85 -9.05 18.09 16.38
N THR A 86 -9.96 18.58 15.54
CA THR A 86 -9.57 19.26 14.29
C THR A 86 -8.72 20.51 14.52
N LYS A 87 -8.78 21.12 15.71
CA LYS A 87 -7.99 22.32 16.06
C LYS A 87 -6.52 22.01 16.34
N LEU A 88 -6.16 20.74 16.59
CA LEU A 88 -4.77 20.35 16.77
C LEU A 88 -4.03 20.33 15.41
N PRO A 89 -2.74 20.70 15.39
CA PRO A 89 -1.92 20.55 14.19
C PRO A 89 -1.78 19.06 13.82
N VAL A 90 -1.69 18.77 12.53
CA VAL A 90 -1.31 17.43 12.05
C VAL A 90 0.10 17.10 12.55
N GLY A 91 0.25 15.98 13.24
CA GLY A 91 1.50 15.53 13.84
C GLY A 91 1.39 14.10 14.33
N TYR A 92 2.53 13.44 14.56
CA TYR A 92 2.56 12.03 14.92
C TYR A 92 1.82 11.75 16.24
N ASP A 93 2.08 12.58 17.25
CA ASP A 93 1.50 12.44 18.60
C ASP A 93 0.27 13.33 18.85
N THR A 94 0.06 14.37 18.01
CA THR A 94 -1.06 15.31 18.14
C THR A 94 -2.27 14.88 17.34
N ARG A 95 -2.14 14.75 16.01
CA ARG A 95 -3.24 14.35 15.12
C ARG A 95 -2.62 13.62 13.94
N GLN A 96 -2.64 12.29 14.03
CA GLN A 96 -1.92 11.42 13.11
C GLN A 96 -2.34 11.66 11.64
N PRO A 97 -1.39 11.92 10.71
CA PRO A 97 -1.68 12.14 9.29
C PRO A 97 -2.53 11.01 8.68
N GLY A 98 -2.25 9.76 9.03
CA GLY A 98 -2.96 8.56 8.54
C GLY A 98 -4.41 8.45 8.98
N LEU A 99 -4.89 9.34 9.86
CA LEU A 99 -6.29 9.44 10.26
C LEU A 99 -7.05 10.55 9.53
N SER A 100 -6.39 11.35 8.68
CA SER A 100 -7.04 12.46 7.96
C SER A 100 -8.13 11.98 7.00
N LEU A 101 -7.80 11.03 6.09
CA LEU A 101 -8.75 10.42 5.16
C LEU A 101 -9.97 9.81 5.86
N PRO A 102 -9.79 8.87 6.79
CA PRO A 102 -10.94 8.25 7.40
C PRO A 102 -11.74 9.30 8.19
N HIS A 103 -11.12 10.20 8.98
CA HIS A 103 -11.87 11.18 9.79
C HIS A 103 -12.75 12.07 8.93
N LEU A 104 -12.16 12.65 7.88
CA LEU A 104 -12.91 13.50 6.96
C LEU A 104 -14.04 12.72 6.28
N PHE A 105 -13.79 11.48 5.82
CA PHE A 105 -14.83 10.65 5.21
C PHE A 105 -16.00 10.39 6.16
N CYS A 106 -15.73 10.03 7.42
CA CYS A 106 -16.77 9.66 8.37
C CYS A 106 -17.55 10.84 8.91
N PHE A 107 -16.86 11.92 9.28
CA PHE A 107 -17.51 13.07 9.89
C PHE A 107 -18.04 14.06 8.85
N GLY A 108 -17.44 14.09 7.65
CA GLY A 108 -17.83 15.01 6.59
C GLY A 108 -17.29 16.43 6.74
N PHE A 109 -16.36 16.66 7.66
CA PHE A 109 -15.69 17.96 7.81
C PHE A 109 -14.31 17.81 8.44
N ASN A 110 -13.50 18.86 8.36
CA ASN A 110 -12.31 19.07 9.16
C ASN A 110 -12.09 20.57 9.42
N GLU A 111 -10.89 20.98 9.83
CA GLU A 111 -10.52 22.38 10.07
C GLU A 111 -10.60 23.30 8.83
N HIS A 112 -10.63 22.72 7.63
CA HIS A 112 -10.70 23.45 6.36
C HIS A 112 -12.12 23.57 5.81
N GLY A 113 -13.12 22.99 6.47
CA GLY A 113 -14.52 23.08 6.09
C GLY A 113 -15.21 21.72 5.94
N GLU A 114 -16.40 21.76 5.35
CA GLU A 114 -17.29 20.60 5.18
C GLU A 114 -17.20 20.03 3.76
N LEU A 115 -17.47 18.73 3.63
CA LEU A 115 -17.65 18.09 2.34
C LEU A 115 -18.95 18.57 1.67
N PRO A 116 -19.04 18.54 0.32
CA PRO A 116 -20.28 18.89 -0.39
C PRO A 116 -21.48 18.01 -0.02
N SER A 117 -21.28 16.74 0.33
CA SER A 117 -22.31 15.84 0.86
C SER A 117 -22.71 16.16 2.32
N GLY A 118 -22.05 17.13 2.95
CA GLY A 118 -22.34 17.62 4.29
C GLY A 118 -21.78 16.75 5.43
N VAL A 119 -22.01 17.25 6.64
CA VAL A 119 -21.61 16.62 7.91
C VAL A 119 -22.50 15.41 8.20
N VAL A 120 -21.93 14.37 8.79
CA VAL A 120 -22.71 13.21 9.27
C VAL A 120 -23.70 13.63 10.36
N THR A 121 -24.94 13.17 10.28
CA THR A 121 -26.03 13.69 11.15
C THR A 121 -26.45 12.73 12.27
N ASN A 122 -26.04 11.47 12.21
CA ASN A 122 -26.43 10.46 13.19
C ASN A 122 -25.39 9.33 13.33
N ALA A 123 -25.50 8.57 14.42
CA ALA A 123 -24.59 7.47 14.74
C ALA A 123 -24.70 6.29 13.77
N ALA A 124 -25.87 6.09 13.15
CA ALA A 124 -26.08 4.98 12.21
C ALA A 124 -25.28 5.19 10.92
N ASP A 125 -25.32 6.40 10.36
CA ASP A 125 -24.54 6.78 9.18
C ASP A 125 -23.04 6.73 9.47
N LEU A 126 -22.62 7.28 10.61
CA LEU A 126 -21.23 7.21 11.06
C LEU A 126 -20.75 5.75 11.16
N LYS A 127 -21.57 4.86 11.74
CA LYS A 127 -21.29 3.43 11.83
C LYS A 127 -21.14 2.78 10.45
N GLN A 128 -21.96 3.14 9.47
CA GLN A 128 -21.84 2.62 8.11
C GLN A 128 -20.55 3.09 7.43
N ARG A 129 -20.21 4.38 7.57
CA ARG A 129 -18.96 4.94 7.03
C ARG A 129 -17.72 4.32 7.69
N THR A 130 -17.73 4.14 9.01
CA THR A 130 -16.64 3.45 9.73
C THR A 130 -16.47 2.01 9.26
N ARG A 131 -17.58 1.27 9.05
CA ARG A 131 -17.52 -0.11 8.52
C ARG A 131 -16.88 -0.18 7.14
N LEU A 132 -17.07 0.83 6.29
CA LEU A 132 -16.40 0.93 5.00
C LEU A 132 -14.89 1.11 5.17
N VAL A 133 -14.46 2.01 6.06
CA VAL A 133 -13.05 2.24 6.37
C VAL A 133 -12.38 0.96 6.88
N GLU A 134 -13.00 0.27 7.83
CA GLU A 134 -12.54 -1.03 8.35
C GLU A 134 -12.47 -2.09 7.24
N HIS A 135 -13.49 -2.13 6.38
CA HIS A 135 -13.51 -3.05 5.24
C HIS A 135 -12.34 -2.81 4.30
N CYS A 136 -12.00 -1.55 3.99
CA CYS A 136 -10.90 -1.21 3.10
C CYS A 136 -9.54 -1.54 3.73
N ARG A 137 -9.39 -1.32 5.05
CA ARG A 137 -8.14 -1.53 5.80
C ARG A 137 -7.77 -2.99 6.05
N LYS A 138 -8.74 -3.92 6.06
CA LYS A 138 -8.48 -5.33 6.42
C LYS A 138 -7.62 -6.11 5.42
N TYR A 139 -7.39 -5.56 4.22
CA TYR A 139 -6.65 -6.22 3.16
C TYR A 139 -5.14 -5.94 3.27
N GLN A 140 -4.31 -6.93 2.94
CA GLN A 140 -2.85 -6.82 3.02
C GLN A 140 -2.21 -6.25 1.74
N SER A 141 -2.94 -6.21 0.62
CA SER A 141 -2.42 -5.74 -0.67
C SER A 141 -3.52 -5.20 -1.59
N PHE A 142 -3.14 -4.38 -2.58
CA PHE A 142 -4.05 -3.91 -3.63
C PHE A 142 -4.59 -5.05 -4.51
N GLN A 143 -3.80 -6.11 -4.70
CA GLN A 143 -4.24 -7.31 -5.41
C GLN A 143 -5.38 -8.00 -4.66
N ALA A 144 -5.22 -8.20 -3.34
CA ALA A 144 -6.25 -8.85 -2.53
C ALA A 144 -7.57 -8.06 -2.49
N GLN A 145 -7.52 -6.72 -2.64
CA GLN A 145 -8.72 -5.90 -2.82
C GLN A 145 -9.39 -6.16 -4.17
N ARG A 146 -8.62 -6.12 -5.26
CA ARG A 146 -9.09 -6.33 -6.65
C ARG A 146 -9.66 -7.74 -6.89
N GLU A 147 -9.07 -8.77 -6.29
CA GLU A 147 -9.61 -10.14 -6.37
C GLU A 147 -10.95 -10.32 -5.66
N LYS A 148 -11.33 -9.36 -4.80
CA LYS A 148 -12.53 -9.41 -3.96
C LYS A 148 -13.46 -8.22 -4.22
N VAL A 149 -13.48 -7.70 -5.45
CA VAL A 149 -14.32 -6.56 -5.87
C VAL A 149 -15.79 -6.76 -5.47
N ASP A 150 -16.33 -7.97 -5.57
CA ASP A 150 -17.71 -8.28 -5.14
C ASP A 150 -18.01 -7.89 -3.68
N LYS A 151 -17.00 -7.93 -2.80
CA LYS A 151 -17.15 -7.54 -1.39
C LYS A 151 -17.24 -6.03 -1.18
N PHE A 152 -16.90 -5.23 -2.18
CA PHE A 152 -16.98 -3.78 -2.17
C PHE A 152 -18.30 -3.24 -2.76
N LEU A 153 -19.03 -4.05 -3.54
CA LEU A 153 -20.32 -3.66 -4.15
C LEU A 153 -21.34 -3.05 -3.16
N PRO A 154 -21.52 -3.57 -1.93
CA PRO A 154 -22.47 -2.99 -0.99
C PRO A 154 -22.15 -1.56 -0.54
N TYR A 155 -20.93 -1.07 -0.80
CA TYR A 155 -20.48 0.26 -0.40
C TYR A 155 -20.58 1.31 -1.51
N ARG A 156 -21.05 0.95 -2.71
CA ARG A 156 -21.28 1.89 -3.83
C ARG A 156 -22.05 3.16 -3.45
N PRO A 157 -23.08 3.14 -2.57
CA PRO A 157 -23.76 4.36 -2.16
C PRO A 157 -22.87 5.44 -1.53
N PHE A 158 -21.64 5.09 -1.10
CA PHE A 158 -20.66 6.04 -0.57
C PHE A 158 -19.69 6.59 -1.62
N ALA A 159 -19.77 6.18 -2.88
CA ALA A 159 -18.83 6.53 -3.95
C ALA A 159 -18.68 8.05 -4.13
N ARG A 160 -19.79 8.80 -4.07
CA ARG A 160 -19.76 10.26 -4.13
C ARG A 160 -19.00 10.89 -2.96
N THR A 161 -19.31 10.50 -1.73
CA THR A 161 -18.60 11.02 -0.54
C THR A 161 -17.12 10.64 -0.56
N ILE A 162 -16.78 9.46 -1.09
CA ILE A 162 -15.38 9.05 -1.31
C ILE A 162 -14.67 9.99 -2.27
N LEU A 163 -15.26 10.26 -3.44
CA LEU A 163 -14.68 11.17 -4.43
C LEU A 163 -14.49 12.57 -3.86
N GLU A 164 -15.50 13.10 -3.18
CA GLU A 164 -15.45 14.40 -2.49
C GLU A 164 -14.32 14.44 -1.45
N THR A 165 -14.18 13.39 -0.64
CA THR A 165 -13.12 13.27 0.37
C THR A 165 -11.73 13.24 -0.27
N ALA A 166 -11.56 12.45 -1.34
CA ALA A 166 -10.30 12.33 -2.05
C ALA A 166 -9.86 13.67 -2.67
N ARG A 167 -10.81 14.41 -3.26
CA ARG A 167 -10.58 15.75 -3.81
C ARG A 167 -10.23 16.77 -2.73
N PHE A 168 -10.96 16.75 -1.61
CA PHE A 168 -10.70 17.64 -0.48
C PHE A 168 -9.27 17.47 0.06
N LEU A 169 -8.78 16.24 0.08
CA LEU A 169 -7.40 15.89 0.46
C LEU A 169 -6.42 15.90 -0.73
N GLN A 170 -6.84 16.45 -1.87
CA GLN A 170 -6.01 16.64 -3.08
C GLN A 170 -5.34 15.36 -3.57
N HIS A 171 -5.97 14.21 -3.33
CA HIS A 171 -5.43 12.89 -3.58
C HIS A 171 -4.01 12.69 -3.00
N ASP A 172 -3.69 13.21 -1.80
CA ASP A 172 -2.47 12.83 -1.06
C ASP A 172 -2.47 11.36 -0.60
N ILE A 173 -2.25 10.44 -1.56
CA ILE A 173 -2.28 8.98 -1.34
C ILE A 173 -1.31 8.53 -0.24
N LYS A 174 -0.16 9.23 -0.09
CA LYS A 174 0.85 8.89 0.94
C LYS A 174 0.32 9.22 2.32
N GLY A 175 -0.13 10.46 2.55
CA GLY A 175 -0.66 10.91 3.83
C GLY A 175 -1.94 10.16 4.24
N MET A 176 -2.74 9.73 3.26
CA MET A 176 -4.02 9.06 3.49
C MET A 176 -3.93 7.56 3.81
N GLY A 177 -2.76 6.94 3.68
CA GLY A 177 -2.58 5.49 3.83
C GLY A 177 -3.03 4.72 2.58
N ARG A 178 -2.06 4.17 1.85
CA ARG A 178 -2.25 3.65 0.49
C ARG A 178 -3.36 2.59 0.36
N ILE A 179 -3.41 1.61 1.26
CA ILE A 179 -4.39 0.51 1.21
C ILE A 179 -5.83 1.04 1.37
N LEU A 180 -6.06 1.94 2.33
CA LEU A 180 -7.37 2.53 2.57
C LEU A 180 -7.81 3.34 1.34
N TYR A 181 -6.94 4.21 0.84
CA TYR A 181 -7.21 5.05 -0.33
C TYR A 181 -7.62 4.20 -1.54
N TRP A 182 -6.87 3.14 -1.87
CA TRP A 182 -7.18 2.31 -3.03
C TRP A 182 -8.44 1.46 -2.86
N GLY A 183 -8.76 1.02 -1.64
CA GLY A 183 -10.05 0.38 -1.36
C GLY A 183 -11.23 1.33 -1.58
N MET A 184 -11.09 2.60 -1.19
CA MET A 184 -12.08 3.64 -1.46
C MET A 184 -12.14 4.00 -2.95
N ALA A 185 -11.01 4.16 -3.63
CA ALA A 185 -10.97 4.43 -5.06
C ALA A 185 -11.63 3.31 -5.88
N LEU A 186 -11.43 2.04 -5.49
CA LEU A 186 -12.14 0.91 -6.08
C LEU A 186 -13.65 1.08 -5.97
N ILE A 187 -14.18 1.51 -4.82
CA ILE A 187 -15.62 1.79 -4.64
C ILE A 187 -16.08 2.93 -5.55
N ALA A 188 -15.32 4.01 -5.66
CA ALA A 188 -15.65 5.12 -6.56
C ALA A 188 -15.65 4.71 -8.04
N LEU A 189 -14.80 3.76 -8.44
CA LEU A 189 -14.77 3.21 -9.80
C LEU A 189 -15.89 2.20 -10.08
N LEU A 190 -16.54 1.66 -9.06
CA LEU A 190 -17.70 0.76 -9.19
C LEU A 190 -19.01 1.50 -9.47
N ASP A 191 -19.02 2.82 -9.28
CA ASP A 191 -20.21 3.66 -9.38
C ASP A 191 -20.16 4.53 -10.64
N GLU A 192 -21.28 4.63 -11.35
CA GLU A 192 -21.35 5.32 -12.64
C GLU A 192 -21.24 6.83 -12.53
N ASP A 193 -21.67 7.41 -11.41
CA ASP A 193 -21.67 8.85 -11.21
C ASP A 193 -20.27 9.38 -10.85
N THR A 194 -19.34 8.51 -10.44
CA THR A 194 -18.02 8.91 -9.93
C THR A 194 -16.82 8.31 -10.68
N ARG A 195 -16.98 7.21 -11.43
CA ARG A 195 -15.84 6.49 -12.03
C ARG A 195 -15.03 7.31 -13.02
N ILE A 196 -15.70 8.13 -13.83
CA ILE A 196 -15.07 8.99 -14.84
C ILE A 196 -14.28 10.09 -14.14
N GLN A 197 -14.90 10.75 -13.15
CA GLN A 197 -14.29 11.85 -12.41
C GLN A 197 -13.09 11.37 -11.58
N MET A 198 -13.22 10.25 -10.86
CA MET A 198 -12.10 9.67 -10.10
C MET A 198 -10.92 9.34 -11.01
N THR A 199 -11.19 8.76 -12.18
CA THR A 199 -10.15 8.44 -13.16
C THR A 199 -9.47 9.70 -13.70
N ASN A 200 -10.26 10.70 -14.11
CA ASN A 200 -9.75 11.96 -14.64
C ASN A 200 -8.95 12.76 -13.61
N ASP A 201 -9.41 12.82 -12.36
CA ASP A 201 -8.69 13.53 -11.29
C ASP A 201 -7.28 12.94 -11.10
N LEU A 202 -7.15 11.61 -11.13
CA LEU A 202 -5.85 10.95 -10.96
C LEU A 202 -4.93 11.06 -12.19
N ILE A 203 -5.50 11.03 -13.39
CA ILE A 203 -4.75 11.25 -14.64
C ILE A 203 -4.22 12.68 -14.72
N ALA A 204 -5.07 13.67 -14.40
CA ALA A 204 -4.79 15.09 -14.53
C ALA A 204 -4.01 15.69 -13.35
N ARG A 205 -3.90 14.96 -12.22
CA ARG A 205 -3.17 15.41 -11.04
C ARG A 205 -1.74 15.81 -11.40
N ASN A 206 -1.28 16.92 -10.84
CA ASN A 206 0.12 17.30 -10.89
C ASN A 206 0.91 16.47 -9.86
N TRP A 207 1.85 15.66 -10.33
CA TRP A 207 2.65 14.77 -9.50
C TRP A 207 4.02 15.40 -9.25
N PRO A 208 4.52 15.44 -8.00
CA PRO A 208 5.84 16.00 -7.71
C PRO A 208 6.98 15.31 -8.44
N GLU A 209 6.82 14.02 -8.76
CA GLU A 209 7.81 13.18 -9.42
C GLU A 209 7.15 12.22 -10.43
N ASP A 210 7.79 12.03 -11.60
CA ASP A 210 7.28 11.16 -12.68
C ASP A 210 7.16 9.68 -12.26
N ARG A 211 8.04 9.21 -11.37
CA ARG A 211 8.01 7.82 -10.88
C ARG A 211 6.74 7.53 -10.09
N GLU A 212 6.32 8.46 -9.24
CA GLU A 212 5.12 8.30 -8.43
C GLU A 212 3.87 8.32 -9.28
N ARG A 213 3.86 9.20 -10.28
CA ARG A 213 2.80 9.23 -11.31
C ARG A 213 2.67 7.88 -11.99
N GLY A 214 3.76 7.33 -12.52
CA GLY A 214 3.74 6.05 -13.22
C GLY A 214 3.22 4.91 -12.35
N HIS A 215 3.66 4.83 -11.08
CA HIS A 215 3.17 3.82 -10.14
C HIS A 215 1.66 3.95 -9.88
N VAL A 216 1.19 5.16 -9.60
CA VAL A 216 -0.24 5.41 -9.32
C VAL A 216 -1.10 5.12 -10.53
N LEU A 217 -0.69 5.53 -11.73
CA LEU A 217 -1.47 5.28 -12.95
C LEU A 217 -1.53 3.78 -13.30
N SER A 218 -0.46 3.02 -13.03
CA SER A 218 -0.52 1.55 -13.12
C SER A 218 -1.50 0.94 -12.11
N LEU A 219 -1.53 1.43 -10.86
CA LEU A 219 -2.50 0.96 -9.87
C LEU A 219 -3.93 1.33 -10.28
N LEU A 220 -4.13 2.51 -10.86
CA LEU A 220 -5.42 2.95 -11.38
C LEU A 220 -5.88 2.07 -12.54
N HIS A 221 -5.03 1.82 -13.54
CA HIS A 221 -5.29 0.90 -14.64
C HIS A 221 -5.79 -0.46 -14.11
N HIS A 222 -5.03 -1.06 -13.22
CA HIS A 222 -5.36 -2.33 -12.62
C HIS A 222 -6.64 -2.34 -11.78
N THR A 223 -6.94 -1.24 -11.09
CA THR A 223 -8.16 -1.12 -10.31
C THR A 223 -9.37 -0.96 -11.23
N ALA A 224 -9.25 -0.17 -12.29
CA ALA A 224 -10.29 0.01 -13.30
C ALA A 224 -10.57 -1.31 -14.05
N GLU A 225 -9.54 -2.06 -14.45
CA GLU A 225 -9.70 -3.38 -15.07
C GLU A 225 -10.43 -4.37 -14.15
N ALA A 226 -10.17 -4.31 -12.83
CA ALA A 226 -10.85 -5.16 -11.87
C ALA A 226 -12.31 -4.75 -11.62
N THR A 227 -12.65 -3.48 -11.73
CA THR A 227 -14.01 -2.98 -11.49
C THR A 227 -14.89 -3.08 -12.72
N ARG A 228 -14.32 -2.97 -13.93
CA ARG A 228 -15.01 -2.93 -15.22
C ARG A 228 -16.03 -4.06 -15.42
N PRO A 229 -15.76 -5.35 -15.10
CA PRO A 229 -16.75 -6.42 -15.25
C PRO A 229 -17.99 -6.28 -14.36
N HIS A 230 -17.91 -5.44 -13.33
CA HIS A 230 -18.99 -5.21 -12.37
C HIS A 230 -19.77 -3.91 -12.65
N CYS A 231 -19.34 -3.12 -13.64
CA CYS A 231 -19.97 -1.86 -14.03
C CYS A 231 -20.93 -2.05 -15.21
N ALA A 232 -21.92 -1.16 -15.33
CA ALA A 232 -22.67 -1.01 -16.57
C ALA A 232 -21.73 -0.54 -17.69
N ALA A 233 -22.05 -0.90 -18.94
CA ALA A 233 -21.28 -0.47 -20.09
C ALA A 233 -21.30 1.06 -20.23
N ASP A 234 -20.13 1.64 -20.44
CA ASP A 234 -19.93 3.08 -20.53
C ASP A 234 -18.74 3.36 -21.46
N ALA A 235 -19.06 3.89 -22.64
CA ALA A 235 -18.08 4.14 -23.68
C ALA A 235 -17.02 5.17 -23.27
N GLU A 236 -17.37 6.16 -22.44
CA GLU A 236 -16.40 7.16 -21.98
C GLU A 236 -15.43 6.52 -20.99
N PHE A 237 -15.94 5.70 -20.06
CA PHE A 237 -15.10 4.95 -19.14
C PHE A 237 -14.21 3.93 -19.86
N ASP A 238 -14.72 3.26 -20.90
CA ASP A 238 -13.94 2.33 -21.73
C ASP A 238 -12.76 3.03 -22.40
N VAL A 239 -12.95 4.23 -22.96
CA VAL A 239 -11.87 5.05 -23.54
C VAL A 239 -10.82 5.42 -22.49
N LEU A 240 -11.25 5.75 -21.27
CA LEU A 240 -10.33 6.03 -20.16
C LEU A 240 -9.54 4.79 -19.75
N CYS A 241 -10.17 3.61 -19.70
CA CYS A 241 -9.49 2.35 -19.43
C CYS A 241 -8.43 2.03 -20.51
N GLU A 242 -8.74 2.25 -21.78
CA GLU A 242 -7.79 2.10 -22.88
C GLU A 242 -6.62 3.09 -22.77
N HIS A 243 -6.89 4.35 -22.45
CA HIS A 243 -5.84 5.34 -22.23
C HIS A 243 -4.92 4.96 -21.05
N LEU A 244 -5.50 4.50 -19.94
CA LEU A 244 -4.75 3.97 -18.79
C LEU A 244 -3.90 2.75 -19.17
N ALA A 245 -4.42 1.85 -20.01
CA ALA A 245 -3.66 0.72 -20.51
C ALA A 245 -2.45 1.16 -21.36
N GLN A 246 -2.61 2.18 -22.21
CA GLN A 246 -1.49 2.73 -23.01
C GLN A 246 -0.41 3.38 -22.13
N LEU A 247 -0.82 4.14 -21.11
CA LEU A 247 0.11 4.73 -20.14
C LEU A 247 0.83 3.64 -19.34
N HIS A 248 0.10 2.62 -18.93
CA HIS A 248 0.64 1.45 -18.25
C HIS A 248 1.67 0.73 -19.13
N ASP A 249 1.33 0.44 -20.38
CA ASP A 249 2.22 -0.21 -21.35
C ASP A 249 3.49 0.58 -21.59
N THR A 250 3.35 1.88 -21.83
CA THR A 250 4.49 2.78 -22.02
C THR A 250 5.45 2.66 -20.84
N ARG A 251 4.93 2.65 -19.62
CA ARG A 251 5.72 2.49 -18.40
C ARG A 251 6.38 1.11 -18.31
N ILE A 252 5.65 0.01 -18.56
CA ILE A 252 6.22 -1.36 -18.59
C ILE A 252 7.37 -1.43 -19.58
N MET A 253 7.18 -0.88 -20.77
CA MET A 253 8.16 -0.93 -21.86
C MET A 253 9.43 -0.16 -21.53
N THR A 254 9.40 0.84 -20.64
CA THR A 254 10.62 1.52 -20.17
C THR A 254 11.39 0.76 -19.08
N GLY A 255 10.86 -0.34 -18.53
CA GLY A 255 11.50 -1.10 -17.47
C GLY A 255 12.74 -1.88 -17.93
N ASP A 256 13.81 -1.86 -17.13
CA ASP A 256 15.11 -2.46 -17.49
C ASP A 256 15.05 -3.93 -17.91
N ALA A 257 14.28 -4.75 -17.19
CA ALA A 257 14.15 -6.18 -17.51
C ALA A 257 13.37 -6.43 -18.81
N VAL A 258 12.40 -5.57 -19.12
CA VAL A 258 11.68 -5.61 -20.40
C VAL A 258 12.61 -5.17 -21.54
N GLN A 259 13.37 -4.10 -21.32
CA GLN A 259 14.38 -3.64 -22.27
C GLN A 259 15.46 -4.71 -22.51
N LEU A 260 15.92 -5.41 -21.47
CA LEU A 260 16.84 -6.55 -21.60
C LEU A 260 16.23 -7.66 -22.45
N ALA A 261 15.02 -8.10 -22.13
CA ALA A 261 14.35 -9.15 -22.89
C ALA A 261 14.19 -8.78 -24.38
N GLN A 262 13.96 -7.50 -24.69
CA GLN A 262 13.87 -7.01 -26.06
C GLN A 262 15.23 -6.99 -26.77
N ARG A 263 16.29 -6.50 -26.11
CA ARG A 263 17.66 -6.50 -26.66
C ARG A 263 18.14 -7.90 -26.99
N GLU A 264 17.85 -8.85 -26.11
CA GLU A 264 18.23 -10.27 -26.25
C GLU A 264 17.28 -11.07 -27.16
N GLY A 265 16.18 -10.48 -27.63
CA GLY A 265 15.20 -11.17 -28.47
C GLY A 265 14.48 -12.32 -27.78
N TRP A 266 14.31 -12.25 -26.45
CA TRP A 266 13.63 -13.28 -25.68
C TRP A 266 12.11 -13.26 -25.91
N HIS A 267 11.50 -14.46 -25.92
CA HIS A 267 10.07 -14.61 -26.10
C HIS A 267 9.35 -14.53 -24.75
N VAL A 268 8.58 -13.46 -24.56
CA VAL A 268 7.77 -13.24 -23.36
C VAL A 268 6.28 -13.30 -23.73
N ASP A 269 5.60 -14.39 -23.34
CA ASP A 269 4.18 -14.64 -23.68
C ASP A 269 3.25 -13.47 -23.28
N ASN A 270 3.48 -12.88 -22.10
CA ASN A 270 2.76 -11.70 -21.62
C ASN A 270 3.75 -10.70 -21.03
N ILE A 271 4.09 -9.66 -21.80
CA ILE A 271 5.08 -8.65 -21.39
C ILE A 271 4.65 -7.83 -20.17
N ARG A 272 3.33 -7.74 -19.89
CA ARG A 272 2.78 -6.98 -18.76
C ARG A 272 2.90 -7.73 -17.44
N ASP A 273 2.86 -9.06 -17.47
CA ASP A 273 2.83 -9.91 -16.28
C ASP A 273 3.75 -11.12 -16.47
N TRP A 274 5.02 -10.92 -16.10
CA TRP A 274 5.99 -12.00 -16.07
C TRP A 274 7.02 -11.76 -14.97
N ASN A 275 7.54 -12.86 -14.45
CA ASN A 275 8.72 -12.88 -13.61
C ASN A 275 9.59 -14.09 -13.97
N ALA A 276 10.89 -13.87 -13.89
CA ALA A 276 11.87 -14.91 -14.09
C ALA A 276 12.97 -14.82 -13.04
N SER A 277 13.67 -15.92 -12.82
CA SER A 277 14.80 -15.99 -11.91
C SER A 277 15.88 -16.90 -12.47
N ILE A 278 17.12 -16.54 -12.20
CA ILE A 278 18.32 -17.33 -12.46
C ILE A 278 18.99 -17.54 -11.12
N THR A 279 19.26 -18.79 -10.75
CA THR A 279 20.00 -19.12 -9.53
C THR A 279 21.20 -19.98 -9.87
N LEU A 280 22.38 -19.53 -9.44
CA LEU A 280 23.64 -20.25 -9.61
C LEU A 280 24.21 -20.57 -8.23
N TYR A 281 24.81 -21.75 -8.13
CA TYR A 281 25.43 -22.25 -6.91
C TYR A 281 26.90 -22.53 -7.15
N HIS A 282 27.69 -22.55 -6.08
CA HIS A 282 29.06 -23.04 -6.13
C HIS A 282 29.08 -24.48 -6.67
N GLY A 283 29.85 -24.73 -7.73
CA GLY A 283 29.94 -26.05 -8.38
C GLY A 283 28.67 -26.48 -9.12
N GLY A 284 27.64 -25.64 -9.19
CA GLY A 284 26.37 -25.96 -9.85
C GLY A 284 25.40 -26.81 -9.02
N GLU A 285 25.73 -27.09 -7.75
CA GLU A 285 24.89 -27.90 -6.86
C GLU A 285 24.34 -27.09 -5.70
N TYR A 286 23.06 -27.29 -5.39
CA TYR A 286 22.44 -26.71 -4.21
C TYR A 286 23.06 -27.28 -2.94
N SER A 287 23.37 -26.41 -1.99
CA SER A 287 23.71 -26.79 -0.62
C SER A 287 22.85 -26.00 0.36
N SER A 288 22.40 -26.68 1.41
CA SER A 288 21.71 -26.08 2.54
C SER A 288 22.67 -25.52 3.60
N GLU A 289 23.98 -25.65 3.41
CA GLU A 289 24.96 -25.17 4.37
C GLU A 289 24.95 -23.64 4.48
N PRO A 290 24.97 -23.08 5.71
CA PRO A 290 25.05 -21.64 5.91
C PRO A 290 26.28 -21.04 5.23
N GLY A 291 26.09 -19.95 4.50
CA GLY A 291 27.18 -19.25 3.81
C GLY A 291 27.66 -19.92 2.52
N HIS A 292 27.01 -20.99 2.06
CA HIS A 292 27.35 -21.60 0.78
C HIS A 292 27.17 -20.60 -0.36
N PRO A 293 28.16 -20.44 -1.28
CA PRO A 293 28.09 -19.43 -2.32
C PRO A 293 26.88 -19.63 -3.24
N ARG A 294 26.10 -18.57 -3.40
CA ARG A 294 24.91 -18.53 -4.29
C ARG A 294 24.74 -17.13 -4.84
N ILE A 295 24.39 -17.04 -6.12
CA ILE A 295 23.86 -15.81 -6.70
C ILE A 295 22.48 -16.06 -7.29
N ARG A 296 21.58 -15.10 -7.09
CA ARG A 296 20.26 -15.08 -7.70
C ARG A 296 20.06 -13.74 -8.42
N LEU A 297 19.61 -13.80 -9.67
CA LEU A 297 19.06 -12.68 -10.42
C LEU A 297 17.57 -12.91 -10.60
N ASP A 298 16.74 -12.00 -10.12
CA ASP A 298 15.30 -11.96 -10.43
C ASP A 298 15.04 -10.86 -11.48
N LEU A 299 14.14 -11.12 -12.41
CA LEU A 299 13.67 -10.23 -13.46
C LEU A 299 12.14 -10.14 -13.41
N ASN A 300 11.57 -8.96 -13.63
CA ASN A 300 10.14 -8.71 -13.51
C ASN A 300 9.67 -7.66 -14.54
N SER A 301 8.44 -7.81 -15.06
CA SER A 301 7.81 -6.77 -15.88
C SER A 301 7.63 -5.44 -15.14
N TRP A 302 7.53 -5.47 -13.82
CA TRP A 302 7.12 -4.34 -13.01
C TRP A 302 8.26 -3.32 -12.77
N PRO A 303 8.14 -2.07 -13.24
CA PRO A 303 9.21 -1.06 -13.18
C PRO A 303 9.57 -0.60 -11.76
N ASP A 304 8.79 -0.96 -10.73
CA ASP A 304 9.14 -0.65 -9.34
C ASP A 304 10.23 -1.56 -8.77
N THR A 305 10.33 -2.79 -9.30
CA THR A 305 11.36 -3.77 -8.94
C THR A 305 11.66 -4.60 -10.19
N PRO A 306 12.20 -3.96 -11.26
CA PRO A 306 12.34 -4.61 -12.55
C PRO A 306 13.33 -5.76 -12.49
N TRP A 307 14.31 -5.69 -11.59
CA TRP A 307 15.26 -6.76 -11.35
C TRP A 307 15.83 -6.67 -9.93
N SER A 308 16.41 -7.77 -9.46
CA SER A 308 17.22 -7.75 -8.24
C SER A 308 18.32 -8.80 -8.30
N ILE A 309 19.42 -8.53 -7.60
CA ILE A 309 20.54 -9.44 -7.46
C ILE A 309 20.80 -9.67 -5.98
N ASN A 310 20.93 -10.94 -5.62
CA ASN A 310 21.31 -11.37 -4.28
C ASN A 310 22.44 -12.39 -4.38
N LEU A 311 23.64 -11.98 -3.95
CA LEU A 311 24.81 -12.84 -3.82
C LEU A 311 25.15 -13.01 -2.34
N SER A 312 25.36 -14.25 -1.92
CA SER A 312 25.79 -14.62 -0.58
C SER A 312 27.04 -15.50 -0.66
N VAL A 313 28.08 -15.17 0.10
CA VAL A 313 29.33 -15.95 0.21
C VAL A 313 29.85 -15.86 1.64
N GLY A 314 29.83 -16.97 2.38
CA GLY A 314 30.13 -16.97 3.81
C GLY A 314 29.20 -16.01 4.57
N ASN A 315 29.79 -15.05 5.29
CA ASN A 315 29.06 -14.00 5.99
C ASN A 315 28.86 -12.71 5.17
N GLY A 316 29.41 -12.65 3.96
CA GLY A 316 29.32 -11.48 3.08
C GLY A 316 28.10 -11.54 2.17
N SER A 317 27.64 -10.36 1.78
CA SER A 317 26.48 -10.17 0.91
C SER A 317 26.72 -9.10 -0.15
N TYR A 318 26.07 -9.28 -1.30
CA TYR A 318 25.79 -8.22 -2.24
C TYR A 318 24.30 -8.26 -2.57
N VAL A 319 23.63 -7.12 -2.41
CA VAL A 319 22.19 -7.00 -2.62
C VAL A 319 21.91 -5.72 -3.39
N ALA A 320 21.32 -5.87 -4.58
CA ALA A 320 20.87 -4.76 -5.41
C ALA A 320 19.41 -5.01 -5.82
N TYR A 321 18.57 -3.99 -5.70
CA TYR A 321 17.19 -4.03 -6.19
C TYR A 321 16.98 -3.12 -7.41
N ARG A 322 18.06 -2.39 -7.82
CA ARG A 322 18.21 -1.41 -8.90
C ARG A 322 19.71 -1.10 -9.07
N ASP A 323 20.02 -0.07 -9.85
CA ASP A 323 21.38 0.42 -10.16
C ASP A 323 22.28 0.68 -8.95
N GLU A 324 21.70 1.04 -7.79
CA GLU A 324 22.44 1.24 -6.56
C GLU A 324 22.32 0.02 -5.62
N PRO A 325 23.44 -0.63 -5.25
CA PRO A 325 23.42 -1.75 -4.33
C PRO A 325 23.12 -1.27 -2.90
N THR A 326 22.14 -1.92 -2.27
CA THR A 326 21.81 -1.74 -0.84
C THR A 326 22.85 -2.37 0.09
N SER A 327 23.61 -3.36 -0.39
CA SER A 327 24.75 -3.98 0.31
C SER A 327 25.81 -4.41 -0.71
N ASN A 328 27.08 -4.23 -0.38
CA ASN A 328 28.21 -4.63 -1.21
C ASN A 328 29.47 -4.90 -0.36
N ASP A 329 29.42 -5.94 0.47
CA ASP A 329 30.53 -6.32 1.37
C ASP A 329 31.80 -6.70 0.62
N PHE A 330 31.66 -7.07 -0.65
CA PHE A 330 32.71 -7.55 -1.54
C PHE A 330 33.39 -6.44 -2.36
N GLN A 331 32.88 -5.20 -2.29
CA GLN A 331 33.33 -4.06 -3.10
C GLN A 331 33.34 -4.37 -4.61
N LEU A 332 32.35 -5.10 -5.09
CA LEU A 332 32.17 -5.46 -6.49
C LEU A 332 31.74 -4.23 -7.31
N PRO A 333 32.17 -4.12 -8.58
CA PRO A 333 31.60 -3.13 -9.48
C PRO A 333 30.08 -3.37 -9.61
N PRO A 334 29.23 -2.35 -9.48
CA PRO A 334 27.79 -2.52 -9.63
C PRO A 334 27.43 -2.88 -11.07
N ILE A 335 26.42 -3.72 -11.22
CA ILE A 335 25.69 -3.90 -12.48
C ILE A 335 24.44 -3.04 -12.41
N ILE A 336 24.09 -2.38 -13.52
CA ILE A 336 22.95 -1.46 -13.61
C ILE A 336 21.99 -1.96 -14.68
N GLY A 337 20.76 -1.44 -14.70
CA GLY A 337 19.71 -1.81 -15.65
C GLY A 337 20.18 -1.75 -17.12
N ALA A 338 20.93 -0.70 -17.45
CA ALA A 338 21.48 -0.47 -18.79
C ALA A 338 22.53 -1.51 -19.23
N THR A 339 23.14 -2.26 -18.30
CA THR A 339 24.21 -3.23 -18.57
C THR A 339 23.91 -4.62 -18.02
N LEU A 340 22.64 -4.92 -17.72
CA LEU A 340 22.21 -6.24 -17.23
C LEU A 340 22.56 -7.40 -18.18
N ASP A 341 22.68 -7.13 -19.48
CA ASP A 341 23.12 -8.10 -20.49
C ASP A 341 24.54 -8.63 -20.21
N HIS A 342 25.38 -7.89 -19.48
CA HIS A 342 26.70 -8.33 -19.03
C HIS A 342 26.69 -9.19 -17.76
N PHE A 343 25.51 -9.59 -17.25
CA PHE A 343 25.42 -10.39 -16.02
C PHE A 343 26.25 -11.69 -16.05
N PRO A 344 26.27 -12.50 -17.14
CA PRO A 344 27.12 -13.68 -17.22
C PRO A 344 28.62 -13.36 -17.08
N GLU A 345 29.09 -12.29 -17.72
CA GLU A 345 30.47 -11.79 -17.62
C GLU A 345 30.78 -11.30 -16.21
N TRP A 346 29.85 -10.61 -15.58
CA TRP A 346 29.98 -10.14 -14.21
C TRP A 346 30.08 -11.32 -13.21
N VAL A 347 29.33 -12.41 -13.41
CA VAL A 347 29.48 -13.65 -12.64
C VAL A 347 30.88 -14.25 -12.80
N LYS A 348 31.45 -14.25 -14.02
CA LYS A 348 32.83 -14.72 -14.25
C LYS A 348 33.85 -13.87 -13.47
N GLN A 349 33.65 -12.55 -13.40
CA GLN A 349 34.50 -11.64 -12.62
C GLN A 349 34.38 -11.90 -11.11
N ILE A 350 33.17 -12.16 -10.62
CA ILE A 350 32.93 -12.55 -9.21
C ILE A 350 33.68 -13.85 -8.88
N ASN A 351 33.54 -14.87 -9.72
CA ASN A 351 34.23 -16.15 -9.55
C ASN A 351 35.75 -15.97 -9.42
N ALA A 352 36.35 -15.18 -10.32
CA ALA A 352 37.78 -14.89 -10.30
C ALA A 352 38.21 -14.10 -9.05
N ARG A 353 37.43 -13.09 -8.65
CA ARG A 353 37.79 -12.19 -7.54
C ARG A 353 37.61 -12.83 -6.17
N LEU A 354 36.57 -13.64 -5.99
CA LEU A 354 36.25 -14.28 -4.72
C LEU A 354 36.78 -15.72 -4.60
N GLY A 355 37.39 -16.27 -5.65
CA GLY A 355 37.89 -17.65 -5.66
C GLY A 355 36.78 -18.69 -5.55
N ILE A 356 35.61 -18.40 -6.11
CA ILE A 356 34.43 -19.29 -6.11
C ILE A 356 34.07 -19.72 -7.52
N ASN A 357 33.14 -20.67 -7.65
CA ASN A 357 32.71 -21.20 -8.94
C ASN A 357 31.18 -21.25 -9.06
N LEU A 358 30.55 -20.09 -9.20
CA LEU A 358 29.11 -19.97 -9.47
C LEU A 358 28.84 -20.34 -10.93
N VAL A 359 28.14 -21.46 -11.14
CA VAL A 359 27.84 -21.99 -12.48
C VAL A 359 26.43 -22.59 -12.55
N PRO A 360 25.83 -22.70 -13.74
CA PRO A 360 24.59 -23.45 -13.92
C PRO A 360 24.81 -24.93 -13.57
N GLY A 361 23.86 -25.53 -12.85
CA GLY A 361 23.87 -26.97 -12.54
C GLY A 361 23.63 -27.85 -13.77
N THR A 362 23.54 -29.15 -13.53
CA THR A 362 23.15 -30.16 -14.55
C THR A 362 21.69 -30.01 -14.97
N GLY A 363 20.82 -29.59 -14.03
CA GLY A 363 19.47 -29.13 -14.30
C GLY A 363 19.43 -27.67 -14.78
N SER A 364 18.22 -27.15 -15.04
CA SER A 364 18.08 -25.74 -15.41
C SER A 364 18.38 -24.82 -14.23
N ALA A 365 19.18 -23.79 -14.47
CA ALA A 365 19.48 -22.73 -13.52
C ALA A 365 18.45 -21.60 -13.55
N ALA A 366 17.55 -21.60 -14.52
CA ALA A 366 16.57 -20.55 -14.73
C ALA A 366 15.13 -21.06 -14.57
N SER A 367 14.26 -20.19 -14.10
CA SER A 367 12.82 -20.44 -14.05
C SER A 367 12.08 -19.17 -14.44
N ALA A 368 10.92 -19.32 -15.08
CA ALA A 368 10.01 -18.23 -15.38
C ALA A 368 8.58 -18.72 -15.16
N TYR A 369 7.77 -17.93 -14.47
CA TYR A 369 6.41 -18.32 -14.13
C TYR A 369 5.57 -18.44 -15.40
N LYS A 370 4.94 -19.61 -15.60
CA LYS A 370 4.09 -19.96 -16.75
C LYS A 370 4.73 -19.84 -18.15
N ASN A 371 5.93 -19.30 -18.30
CA ASN A 371 6.64 -19.18 -19.59
C ASN A 371 7.89 -20.07 -19.63
N ARG A 372 7.72 -21.32 -20.08
CA ARG A 372 8.85 -22.28 -20.19
C ARG A 372 9.86 -21.91 -21.27
N THR A 373 9.44 -21.17 -22.30
CA THR A 373 10.31 -20.74 -23.39
C THR A 373 11.34 -19.75 -22.88
N LEU A 374 10.90 -18.73 -22.14
CA LEU A 374 11.76 -17.76 -21.49
C LEU A 374 12.75 -18.43 -20.52
N ALA A 375 12.30 -19.37 -19.69
CA ALA A 375 13.18 -20.11 -18.80
C ALA A 375 14.34 -20.80 -19.55
N ARG A 376 14.07 -21.40 -20.71
CA ARG A 376 15.10 -22.04 -21.55
C ARG A 376 16.05 -21.02 -22.18
N GLN A 377 15.53 -19.88 -22.63
CA GLN A 377 16.34 -18.79 -23.20
C GLN A 377 17.31 -18.22 -22.15
N LEU A 378 16.84 -18.01 -20.91
CA LEU A 378 17.66 -17.57 -19.79
C LEU A 378 18.73 -18.61 -19.39
N ASP A 379 18.37 -19.90 -19.40
CA ASP A 379 19.34 -20.97 -19.13
C ASP A 379 20.43 -21.03 -20.21
N ALA A 380 20.06 -20.88 -21.48
CA ALA A 380 21.01 -20.81 -22.60
C ALA A 380 21.93 -19.60 -22.49
N TRP A 381 21.36 -18.42 -22.18
CA TRP A 381 22.09 -17.17 -21.96
C TRP A 381 23.18 -17.34 -20.90
N MET A 382 22.85 -17.94 -19.75
CA MET A 382 23.84 -18.21 -18.70
C MET A 382 24.91 -19.23 -19.06
N ARG A 383 24.61 -20.14 -19.99
CA ARG A 383 25.56 -21.14 -20.49
C ARG A 383 26.39 -20.62 -21.67
N GLY A 384 26.14 -19.39 -22.15
CA GLY A 384 26.81 -18.80 -23.30
C GLY A 384 26.45 -19.49 -24.62
N LYS A 385 25.19 -19.93 -24.78
CA LYS A 385 24.68 -20.65 -25.95
C LYS A 385 23.69 -19.84 -26.77
#